data_AF-A0A2E4IEV0-F1
#
_entry.id   AF-A0A2E4IEV0-F1
#
_cell.length_a   1.000
_cell.length_b   1.000
_cell.length_c   1.000
_cell.angle_alpha   90.00
_cell.angle_beta   90.00
_cell.angle_gamma   90.00
#
_symmetry.space_group_name_H-M   'P 1'
#
loop_
_entity.id
_entity.type
_entity.pdbx_description
1 polymer ?
#
loop_
_entity_poly.entity_id
_entity_poly.type
_entity_poly.pdbx_seq_one_letter_code
_entity_poly.pdbx_strand_id
1 'polypeptide(L)'
;MKKQTRSILDELNNLGFNKNQDRLIETTANNIINSSINLINTINKNYDATTANELERRFLNSIKSGDPRKFKRGVEKIIESRKKNDS
;
A
#
# COMPACT_ATOMS: atom_id res chain seq x y z
N MET A 1 -10.01 -28.38 -46.28
CA MET A 1 -9.75 -27.33 -45.28
C MET A 1 -8.54 -27.75 -44.45
N LYS A 2 -7.40 -27.04 -44.53
CA LYS A 2 -6.21 -27.38 -43.73
C LYS A 2 -6.50 -27.09 -42.25
N LYS A 3 -6.44 -28.11 -41.39
CA LYS A 3 -6.54 -27.93 -39.94
C LYS A 3 -5.28 -27.21 -39.45
N GLN A 4 -5.40 -25.94 -39.06
CA GLN A 4 -4.31 -25.24 -38.38
C GLN A 4 -4.22 -25.75 -36.95
N THR A 5 -3.13 -26.44 -36.62
CA THR A 5 -2.78 -26.78 -35.23
C THR A 5 -2.17 -25.55 -34.59
N ARG A 6 -2.81 -25.05 -33.53
CA ARG A 6 -2.27 -23.96 -32.71
C ARG A 6 -0.96 -24.44 -32.07
N SER A 7 0.02 -23.55 -31.94
CA SER A 7 1.28 -23.91 -31.31
C SER A 7 1.07 -24.23 -29.84
N ILE A 8 1.81 -25.18 -29.27
CA ILE A 8 1.86 -25.43 -27.82
C ILE A 8 2.15 -24.14 -27.04
N LEU A 9 2.97 -23.24 -27.62
CA LEU A 9 3.23 -21.90 -27.08
C LEU A 9 1.99 -21.00 -27.06
N ASP A 10 1.11 -21.12 -28.05
CA ASP A 10 -0.16 -20.37 -28.09
C ASP A 10 -1.17 -20.93 -27.08
N GLU A 11 -1.14 -22.23 -26.83
CA GLU A 11 -1.96 -22.86 -25.77
C GLU A 11 -1.45 -22.52 -24.37
N LEU A 12 -0.12 -22.53 -24.15
CA LEU A 12 0.50 -22.12 -22.89
C LEU A 12 0.22 -20.64 -22.56
N ASN A 13 0.31 -19.74 -23.55
CA ASN A 13 -0.01 -18.33 -23.35
C ASN A 13 -1.50 -18.10 -22.98
N ASN A 14 -2.41 -18.94 -23.48
CA ASN A 14 -3.84 -18.84 -23.17
C ASN A 14 -4.22 -19.43 -21.80
N LEU A 15 -3.38 -20.28 -21.20
CA LEU A 15 -3.67 -20.95 -19.91
C LEU A 15 -3.35 -20.10 -18.67
N GLY A 16 -2.43 -19.14 -18.75
CA GLY A 16 -1.76 -18.59 -17.57
C GLY A 16 -2.08 -17.16 -17.15
N PHE A 17 -2.55 -16.30 -18.06
CA PHE A 17 -2.54 -14.85 -17.78
C PHE A 17 -3.82 -14.34 -17.08
N ASN A 18 -5.01 -14.78 -17.50
CA ASN A 18 -6.25 -14.18 -17.01
C ASN A 18 -6.74 -14.75 -15.66
N LYS A 19 -6.44 -16.01 -15.35
CA LYS A 19 -6.87 -16.66 -14.09
C LYS A 19 -6.02 -16.28 -12.87
N ASN A 20 -4.84 -15.72 -13.11
CA ASN A 20 -3.88 -15.36 -12.07
C ASN A 20 -3.96 -13.89 -11.66
N GLN A 21 -4.57 -13.01 -12.48
CA GLN A 21 -4.65 -11.59 -12.17
C GLN A 21 -5.47 -11.32 -10.91
N ASP A 22 -6.62 -11.98 -10.75
CA ASP A 22 -7.47 -11.81 -9.56
C ASP A 22 -6.76 -12.29 -8.29
N ARG A 23 -6.11 -13.46 -8.34
CA ARG A 23 -5.33 -14.01 -7.21
C ARG A 23 -4.11 -13.15 -6.88
N LEU A 24 -3.47 -12.58 -7.89
CA LEU A 24 -2.35 -11.67 -7.71
C LEU A 24 -2.82 -10.37 -7.03
N ILE A 25 -3.95 -9.81 -7.48
CA ILE A 25 -4.57 -8.64 -6.86
C ILE A 25 -4.93 -8.94 -5.41
N GLU A 26 -5.59 -10.07 -5.14
CA GLU A 26 -5.96 -10.51 -3.79
C GLU A 26 -4.75 -10.64 -2.87
N THR A 27 -3.72 -11.37 -3.30
CA THR A 27 -2.49 -11.58 -2.52
C THR A 27 -1.78 -10.25 -2.25
N THR A 28 -1.67 -9.40 -3.27
CA THR A 28 -1.02 -8.09 -3.15
C THR A 28 -1.81 -7.18 -2.21
N ALA A 29 -3.14 -7.14 -2.35
CA ALA A 29 -4.00 -6.34 -1.48
C ALA A 29 -3.88 -6.80 -0.02
N ASN A 30 -3.92 -8.12 0.24
CA ASN A 30 -3.75 -8.68 1.58
C ASN A 30 -2.41 -8.26 2.20
N ASN A 31 -1.32 -8.31 1.44
CA ASN A 31 0.00 -7.89 1.93
C ASN A 31 0.05 -6.39 2.25
N ILE A 32 -0.55 -5.54 1.41
CA ILE A 32 -0.61 -4.08 1.63
C ILE A 32 -1.45 -3.75 2.86
N ILE A 33 -2.61 -4.41 3.02
CA ILE A 33 -3.50 -4.23 4.17
C ILE A 33 -2.78 -4.62 5.46
N ASN A 34 -2.14 -5.79 5.51
CA ASN A 34 -1.39 -6.24 6.69
C ASN A 34 -0.23 -5.29 7.03
N SER A 35 0.50 -4.81 6.03
CA SER A 35 1.58 -3.83 6.23
C SER A 35 1.05 -2.50 6.76
N SER A 36 -0.11 -2.06 6.28
CA SER A 36 -0.78 -0.84 6.73
C SER A 36 -1.27 -0.95 8.17
N ILE A 37 -1.84 -2.09 8.57
CA ILE A 37 -2.24 -2.37 9.95
C ILE A 37 -1.03 -2.33 10.89
N ASN A 38 0.07 -2.97 10.50
CA ASN A 38 1.31 -2.96 11.29
C ASN A 38 1.88 -1.54 11.45
N LEU A 39 1.80 -0.71 10.40
CA LEU A 39 2.20 0.70 10.47
C LEU A 39 1.34 1.48 11.47
N ILE A 40 0.02 1.35 11.39
CA ILE A 40 -0.93 2.02 12.30
C ILE A 40 -0.64 1.62 13.75
N ASN A 41 -0.46 0.32 14.02
CA ASN A 41 -0.10 -0.17 15.35
C ASN A 41 1.25 0.39 15.83
N THR A 42 2.23 0.53 14.94
CA THR A 42 3.54 1.11 15.27
C THR A 42 3.41 2.59 15.60
N ILE A 43 2.57 3.34 14.88
CA ILE A 43 2.28 4.74 15.18
C ILE A 43 1.68 4.86 16.59
N ASN A 44 0.63 4.10 16.90
CA ASN A 44 -0.02 4.12 18.20
C ASN A 44 0.90 3.74 19.37
N LYS A 45 1.93 2.92 19.13
CA LYS A 45 2.91 2.54 20.14
C LYS A 45 3.97 3.62 20.43
N ASN A 46 4.28 4.47 19.45
CA ASN A 46 5.43 5.39 19.52
C ASN A 46 5.03 6.86 19.66
N TYR A 47 3.75 7.18 19.53
CA TYR A 47 3.23 8.54 19.59
C TYR A 47 2.09 8.62 20.62
N ASP A 48 1.92 9.80 21.21
CA ASP A 48 0.75 10.08 22.05
C ASP A 48 -0.54 10.03 21.21
N ALA A 49 -1.68 9.87 21.87
CA ALA A 49 -2.97 9.70 21.20
C ALA A 49 -3.31 10.84 20.22
N THR A 50 -2.88 12.07 20.49
CA THR A 50 -3.17 13.21 19.60
C THR A 50 -2.35 13.10 18.32
N THR A 51 -1.04 12.93 18.45
CA THR A 51 -0.12 12.82 17.31
C THR A 51 -0.39 11.55 16.50
N ALA A 52 -0.70 10.43 17.16
CA ALA A 52 -1.03 9.17 16.51
C ALA A 52 -2.28 9.31 15.62
N ASN A 53 -3.38 9.86 16.16
CA ASN A 53 -4.60 10.11 15.41
C ASN A 53 -4.37 11.03 14.20
N GLU A 54 -3.52 12.06 14.35
CA GLU A 54 -3.18 12.92 13.23
C GLU A 54 -2.43 12.15 12.12
N LEU A 55 -1.43 11.35 12.49
CA LEU A 55 -0.65 10.53 11.56
C LEU A 55 -1.52 9.51 10.83
N GLU A 56 -2.42 8.81 11.53
CA GLU A 56 -3.38 7.88 10.93
C GLU A 56 -4.27 8.58 9.90
N ARG A 57 -4.85 9.73 10.26
CA ARG A 57 -5.70 10.51 9.36
C ARG A 57 -4.93 10.93 8.11
N ARG A 58 -3.68 11.37 8.26
CA ARG A 58 -2.81 11.76 7.13
C ARG A 58 -2.48 10.57 6.25
N PHE A 59 -2.16 9.42 6.83
CA PHE A 59 -1.89 8.18 6.10
C PHE A 59 -3.09 7.78 5.25
N LEU A 60 -4.29 7.68 5.85
CA LEU A 60 -5.52 7.33 5.13
C LEU A 60 -5.86 8.35 4.05
N ASN A 61 -5.73 9.65 4.32
CA ASN A 61 -6.00 10.68 3.33
C ASN A 61 -4.99 10.67 2.17
N SER A 62 -3.74 10.28 2.41
CA SER A 62 -2.73 10.15 1.35
C SER A 62 -3.07 9.01 0.39
N ILE A 63 -3.60 7.90 0.90
CA ILE A 63 -4.12 6.78 0.10
C ILE A 63 -5.37 7.22 -0.66
N LYS A 64 -6.38 7.77 0.04
CA LYS A 64 -7.64 8.20 -0.56
C LYS A 64 -7.47 9.22 -1.67
N SER A 65 -6.51 10.14 -1.54
CA SER A 65 -6.24 11.14 -2.58
C SER A 65 -5.17 10.74 -3.59
N GLY A 66 -4.57 9.55 -3.46
CA GLY A 66 -3.46 9.10 -4.31
C GLY A 66 -2.20 9.98 -4.24
N ASP A 67 -2.00 10.73 -3.15
CA ASP A 67 -0.85 11.64 -2.99
C ASP A 67 -0.02 11.27 -1.75
N PRO A 68 1.04 10.45 -1.91
CA PRO A 68 1.89 10.03 -0.80
C PRO A 68 2.67 11.19 -0.16
N ARG A 69 2.82 12.33 -0.85
CA ARG A 69 3.55 13.50 -0.33
C ARG A 69 2.81 14.13 0.85
N LYS A 70 1.49 13.97 0.95
CA LYS A 70 0.69 14.47 2.08
C LYS A 70 1.08 13.83 3.40
N PHE A 71 1.39 12.54 3.40
CA PHE A 71 1.86 11.85 4.60
C PHE A 71 3.28 12.33 4.96
N LYS A 72 4.20 12.32 3.98
CA LYS A 72 5.59 12.76 4.17
C LYS A 72 5.69 14.15 4.81
N ARG A 73 5.00 15.15 4.24
CA ARG A 73 4.98 16.53 4.77
C ARG A 73 4.42 16.61 6.19
N GLY A 74 3.47 15.74 6.53
CA GLY A 74 2.90 15.69 7.88
C GLY A 74 3.89 15.17 8.90
N VAL A 75 4.61 14.10 8.55
CA VAL A 75 5.65 13.51 9.40
C VAL A 75 6.80 14.50 9.63
N GLU A 76 7.25 15.20 8.58
CA GLU A 76 8.30 16.24 8.69
C GLU A 76 7.94 17.31 9.73
N LYS A 77 6.72 17.83 9.68
CA LYS A 77 6.23 18.82 10.66
C LYS A 77 6.23 18.32 12.10
N ILE A 78 5.85 17.06 12.31
CA ILE A 78 5.84 16.44 13.64
C ILE A 78 7.27 16.29 14.17
N ILE A 79 8.21 15.86 13.31
CA ILE A 79 9.63 15.74 13.67
C ILE A 79 10.22 17.11 14.04
N GLU A 80 9.95 18.14 13.23
CA GLU A 80 10.40 19.52 13.50
C GLU A 80 9.84 20.06 14.82
N SER A 81 8.55 19.83 15.07
CA SER A 81 7.89 20.26 16.31
C SER A 81 8.49 19.60 17.54
N ARG A 82 8.82 18.30 17.47
CA ARG A 82 9.48 17.58 18.56
C ARG A 82 10.88 18.14 18.84
N LYS A 83 11.71 18.32 17.80
CA LYS A 83 13.06 18.89 17.94
C LYS A 83 13.07 20.26 18.62
N LYS A 84 12.08 21.10 18.32
CA LYS A 84 11.95 22.43 18.92
C LYS A 84 11.59 22.38 20.40
N ASN A 85 10.81 21.40 20.84
CA ASN A 85 10.44 21.25 22.25
C ASN A 85 11.59 20.68 23.10
N ASP A 86 12.53 19.98 22.48
CA ASP A 86 13.70 19.38 23.14
C ASP A 86 14.92 20.33 23.18
N SER A 87 14.85 21.52 22.58
CA SER A 87 15.92 22.55 22.53
C SER A 87 15.61 23.72 23.46
#